data_AF-A0A1Z9HXU7-F1
#
_entry.id   AF-A0A1Z9HXU7-F1
#
_cell.length_a   1.000
_cell.length_b   1.000
_cell.length_c   1.000
_cell.angle_alpha   90.00
_cell.angle_beta   90.00
_cell.angle_gamma   90.00
#
_symmetry.space_group_name_H-M   'P 1'
#
loop_
_entity.id
_entity.type
_entity.pdbx_description
1 polymer ?
#
loop_
_entity_poly.entity_id
_entity_poly.type
_entity_poly.pdbx_seq_one_letter_code
_entity_poly.pdbx_strand_id
1 'polypeptide(L)' 'MKLSKQAMGAIMMALQNSLMHQTDIIPVLKDFHLQLNENEELLILNPPTIDVPDEFVDAFEKETTNTTGSD' A
#
# COMPACT_ATOMS: atom_id res chain seq x y z
N MET A 1 -20.74 3.60 -4.66
CA MET A 1 -19.49 3.95 -3.97
C MET A 1 -18.73 2.69 -3.62
N LYS A 2 -17.51 2.53 -4.15
CA LYS A 2 -16.58 1.43 -3.86
C LYS A 2 -15.18 2.01 -3.63
N LEU A 3 -14.30 1.25 -2.99
CA LEU A 3 -12.88 1.62 -2.90
C LEU A 3 -12.21 1.39 -4.25
N SER A 4 -11.38 2.34 -4.69
CA SER A 4 -10.46 2.10 -5.80
C SER A 4 -9.40 1.06 -5.39
N LYS A 5 -8.69 0.50 -6.38
CA LYS A 5 -7.55 -0.40 -6.13
C LYS A 5 -6.47 0.27 -5.27
N GLN A 6 -6.19 1.55 -5.52
CA GLN A 6 -5.23 2.33 -4.74
C GLN A 6 -5.67 2.49 -3.29
N ALA A 7 -6.95 2.83 -3.06
CA ALA A 7 -7.47 2.99 -1.70
C ALA A 7 -7.44 1.67 -0.92
N MET A 8 -7.76 0.55 -1.58
CA MET A 8 -7.61 -0.78 -0.98
C MET A 8 -6.15 -1.05 -0.57
N GLY A 9 -5.18 -0.72 -1.44
CA GLY A 9 -3.76 -0.85 -1.13
C GLY A 9 -3.33 -0.02 0.08
N ALA A 10 -3.75 1.25 0.15
CA ALA A 10 -3.46 2.13 1.28
C ALA A 10 -4.05 1.62 2.61
N ILE A 11 -5.27 1.07 2.59
CA ILE A 11 -5.88 0.45 3.78
C ILE A 11 -5.10 -0.79 4.21
N MET A 12 -4.71 -1.65 3.27
CA MET A 12 -3.89 -2.82 3.57
C MET A 12 -2.54 -2.43 4.15
N MET A 13 -1.92 -1.35 3.67
CA MET A 13 -0.69 -0.80 4.22
C MET A 13 -0.88 -0.35 5.67
N ALA A 14 -1.90 0.48 5.95
CA ALA A 14 -2.20 0.90 7.32
C ALA A 14 -2.43 -0.29 8.27
N LEU A 15 -3.15 -1.31 7.80
CA LEU A 15 -3.41 -2.53 8.56
C LEU A 15 -2.13 -3.31 8.85
N GLN A 16 -1.30 -3.56 7.85
CA GLN A 16 -0.03 -4.26 8.03
C GLN A 16 0.88 -3.54 9.02
N ASN A 17 0.99 -2.20 8.91
CA ASN A 17 1.77 -1.39 9.84
C ASN A 17 1.24 -1.49 11.28
N SER A 18 -0.09 -1.45 11.45
CA SER A 18 -0.73 -1.54 12.76
C SER A 18 -0.54 -2.91 13.40
N LEU A 19 -0.59 -3.98 12.61
CA LEU A 19 -0.31 -5.34 13.08
C LEU A 19 1.15 -5.51 13.49
N MET A 20 2.09 -4.97 12.70
CA MET A 20 3.53 -5.06 12.97
C MET A 20 3.91 -4.35 14.27
N HIS A 21 3.34 -3.17 14.51
CA HIS A 21 3.65 -2.34 15.68
C HIS A 21 2.67 -2.52 16.84
N GLN A 22 1.67 -3.39 16.70
CA GLN A 22 0.58 -3.60 17.65
C GLN A 22 -0.14 -2.29 18.03
N THR A 23 -0.32 -1.39 17.07
CA THR A 23 -0.99 -0.10 17.25
C THR A 23 -2.46 -0.17 16.81
N ASP A 24 -3.29 0.76 17.32
CA ASP A 24 -4.66 0.91 16.84
C ASP A 24 -4.67 1.54 15.44
N ILE A 25 -5.35 0.86 14.50
CA ILE A 25 -5.50 1.31 13.11
C ILE A 25 -6.54 2.42 12.95
N ILE A 26 -7.51 2.54 13.88
CA ILE A 26 -8.66 3.42 13.74
C ILE A 26 -8.27 4.90 13.57
N PRO A 27 -7.29 5.46 14.32
CA PRO A 27 -6.83 6.83 14.08
C PRO A 27 -6.29 7.05 12.66
N VAL A 28 -5.52 6.09 12.13
CA VAL A 28 -4.94 6.18 10.78
C VAL A 28 -6.03 6.20 9.71
N LEU A 29 -7.04 5.33 9.82
CA LEU A 29 -8.14 5.29 8.85
C LEU A 29 -9.01 6.55 8.90
N LYS A 30 -9.16 7.17 10.08
CA LYS A 30 -9.94 8.41 10.25
C LYS A 30 -9.23 9.62 9.63
N ASP A 31 -7.91 9.60 9.57
CA ASP A 31 -7.11 10.68 8.98
C ASP A 31 -7.01 10.59 7.45
N PHE A 32 -7.60 9.57 6.81
CA PHE A 32 -7.60 9.47 5.35
C PHE A 32 -8.46 10.57 4.69
N HIS A 33 -7.82 11.28 3.77
CA HIS A 33 -8.42 12.24 2.87
C HIS A 33 -9.04 11.49 1.68
N LEU A 34 -10.36 11.37 1.71
CA LEU A 34 -11.12 10.63 0.71
C LEU A 34 -11.60 11.55 -0.42
N GLN A 35 -11.44 11.11 -1.66
CA GLN A 35 -11.96 11.80 -2.83
C GLN A 35 -12.63 10.82 -3.80
N LEU A 36 -13.75 11.22 -4.40
CA LEU A 36 -14.39 10.49 -5.49
C LEU A 36 -13.68 10.77 -6.82
N ASN A 37 -13.39 9.71 -7.58
CA ASN A 37 -12.91 9.83 -8.94
C ASN A 37 -14.04 9.83 -9.97
N GLU A 38 -13.69 9.94 -11.25
CA GLU A 38 -14.63 9.93 -12.39
C GLU A 38 -15.42 8.62 -12.52
N ASN A 39 -14.92 7.53 -11.93
CA ASN A 39 -15.57 6.21 -11.94
C ASN A 39 -16.42 5.94 -10.68
N GLU A 40 -16.68 6.98 -9.87
CA GLU A 40 -17.41 6.89 -8.60
C GLU A 40 -16.75 5.97 -7.53
N GLU A 41 -15.43 5.85 -7.60
CA GLU A 41 -14.62 5.13 -6.62
C GLU A 41 -13.93 6.10 -5.65
N LEU A 42 -13.70 5.64 -4.42
CA LEU A 42 -12.97 6.38 -3.40
C LEU A 42 -11.45 6.20 -3.59
N LEU A 43 -10.76 7.32 -3.65
CA LEU A 43 -9.31 7.45 -3.59
C LEU A 43 -8.90 7.91 -2.19
N ILE A 44 -7.67 7.56 -1.78
CA ILE A 44 -7.02 8.10 -0.57
C ILE A 44 -5.89 9.01 -1.02
N LEU A 45 -5.99 10.32 -0.75
CA LEU A 45 -5.03 11.33 -1.21
C LEU A 45 -3.76 11.39 -0.36
N ASN A 46 -3.81 10.87 0.85
CA ASN A 46 -2.70 10.79 1.81
C ASN A 46 -2.47 9.33 2.24
N PRO A 47 -2.05 8.44 1.32
CA PRO A 47 -1.76 7.06 1.68
C PRO A 47 -0.64 7.01 2.75
N PRO A 48 -0.67 6.03 3.65
CA PRO A 48 0.34 5.89 4.70
C PRO A 48 1.71 5.52 4.09
N THR A 49 2.78 6.08 4.63
CA THR A 49 4.16 5.65 4.32
C THR A 49 4.56 4.54 5.28
N ILE A 50 5.14 3.46 4.76
CA ILE A 50 5.69 2.37 5.57
C ILE A 50 7.18 2.31 5.33
N ASP A 51 7.94 2.24 6.42
CA ASP A 51 9.36 1.93 6.38
C ASP A 51 9.51 0.43 6.12
N VAL A 52 9.90 0.08 4.90
CA VAL A 52 10.19 -1.30 4.52
C VAL A 52 11.65 -1.57 4.87
N PRO A 53 11.97 -2.62 5.66
CA PRO A 53 13.35 -2.96 5.95
C PRO A 53 14.14 -3.26 4.67
N ASP A 54 15.38 -2.80 4.59
CA ASP A 54 16.24 -2.92 3.40
C ASP A 54 16.36 -4.37 2.88
N GLU A 55 16.31 -5.35 3.79
CA GLU A 55 16.35 -6.79 3.49
C GLU A 55 15.22 -7.25 2.55
N PHE A 56 14.07 -6.59 2.58
CA PHE A 56 12.96 -6.87 1.66
C PHE A 56 13.12 -6.16 0.33
N VAL A 57 13.73 -4.97 0.30
CA VAL A 57 14.01 -4.22 -0.94
C VAL A 57 14.96 -5.01 -1.84
N ASP A 58 16.03 -5.57 -1.26
CA ASP A 58 16.99 -6.41 -1.96
C ASP A 58 16.36 -7.67 -2.59
N ALA A 59 15.29 -8.20 -1.98
CA ALA A 59 14.57 -9.36 -2.47
C ALA A 59 13.70 -9.03 -3.70
N PHE A 60 13.11 -7.84 -3.75
CA PHE A 60 12.32 -7.38 -4.91
C PHE A 60 13.18 -7.03 -6.13
N GLU A 61 14.39 -6.50 -5.93
CA GLU A 61 15.28 -6.18 -7.05
C GLU A 61 15.84 -7.42 -7.75
N LYS A 62 16.17 -8.47 -6.99
CA LYS A 62 16.77 -9.72 -7.51
C LYS A 62 15.86 -10.55 -8.40
N GLU A 63 14.54 -10.33 -8.38
CA GLU A 63 13.60 -11.08 -9.24
C GLU A 63 13.56 -10.58 -10.69
N THR A 64 14.09 -9.39 -10.98
CA THR A 64 14.00 -8.77 -12.33
C THR A 64 15.14 -9.10 -13.29
N THR A 65 16.18 -9.83 -12.88
CA THR A 65 17.39 -10.04 -13.69
C THR A 65 17.55 -11.43 -14.32
N ASN A 66 16.62 -12.37 -14.11
CA ASN A 66 16.83 -13.79 -14.47
C ASN A 66 16.07 -14.29 -15.72
N THR A 67 15.77 -13.43 -16.70
CA THR A 67 15.32 -13.89 -18.03
C THR A 67 16.14 -13.27 -19.16
N THR A 68 17.45 -13.54 -19.22
CA THR A 68 18.17 -13.49 -20.49
C THR A 68 17.80 -14.72 -21.31
N GLY A 69 17.33 -14.48 -22.54
CA GLY A 69 16.79 -15.46 -23.47
C GLY A 69 17.65 -16.70 -23.61
N SER A 70 17.00 -17.86 -23.48
CA SER A 70 17.52 -19.13 -23.97
C SER A 70 17.15 -19.22 -25.44
N ASP A 71 17.96 -18.59 -26.30
CA ASP A 71 18.09 -18.97 -27.71
C ASP A 71 19.08 -20.15 -27.84
#